data_AF-A0A1S8T7X1-F1
#
_entry.id   AF-A0A1S8T7X1-F1
#
_cell.length_a   1.000
_cell.length_b   1.000
_cell.length_c   1.000
_cell.angle_alpha   90.00
_cell.angle_beta   90.00
_cell.angle_gamma   90.00
#
_symmetry.space_group_name_H-M   'P 1'
#
loop_
_entity.id
_entity.type
_entity.pdbx_description
1 polymer ?
#
loop_
_entity_poly.entity_id
_entity_poly.type
_entity_poly.pdbx_seq_one_letter_code
_entity_poly.pdbx_strand_id
1 'polypeptide(L)'
;MNLKKYTKLLSCFIFLTLLVGIIEGASIPDTVKIITEKGILYKVQYDNFDLNVEKIKIEGRNDVVYCLEINKKYPSGQNFLLNGVSSEQINNILGAGYPNRSVAELNLDNENQAYFATQIAIWSLEEGYDVNRIKGDNPKILEAIRTIYNDAINQKYKNIIQSKLYKTSDESVQEVIVNSYRDLMSEEKAESEQEEYAPQEG
;
A
#
# COMPACT_ATOMS: atom_id res chain seq x y z
N MET A 1 -29.60 50.20 -29.47
CA MET A 1 -28.83 48.93 -29.41
C MET A 1 -28.11 48.90 -28.05
N ASN A 2 -28.59 48.07 -27.11
CA ASN A 2 -28.21 48.15 -25.70
C ASN A 2 -26.90 47.38 -25.43
N LEU A 3 -25.79 48.13 -25.31
CA LEU A 3 -24.42 47.64 -25.09
C LEU A 3 -24.27 46.77 -23.82
N LYS A 4 -25.24 46.81 -22.90
CA LYS A 4 -25.27 46.04 -21.65
C LYS A 4 -25.61 44.55 -21.81
N LYS A 5 -26.10 44.10 -22.98
CA LYS A 5 -26.41 42.68 -23.22
C LYS A 5 -25.20 41.86 -23.71
N TYR A 6 -24.21 42.50 -24.33
CA TYR A 6 -23.03 41.82 -24.86
C TYR A 6 -21.94 41.55 -23.81
N THR A 7 -21.88 42.34 -22.74
CA THR A 7 -20.91 42.12 -21.65
C THR A 7 -21.25 40.93 -20.76
N LYS A 8 -22.52 40.49 -20.71
CA LYS A 8 -22.90 39.26 -20.00
C LYS A 8 -22.58 37.97 -20.76
N LEU A 9 -22.58 38.01 -22.10
CA LEU A 9 -22.27 36.83 -22.92
C LEU A 9 -20.76 36.60 -23.08
N LEU A 10 -19.96 37.67 -23.12
CA LEU A 10 -18.49 37.53 -23.20
C LEU A 10 -17.88 37.12 -21.84
N SER A 11 -18.55 37.45 -20.73
CA SER A 11 -18.12 37.10 -19.37
C SER A 11 -18.27 35.60 -19.07
N CYS A 12 -19.19 34.88 -19.73
CA CYS A 12 -19.33 33.43 -19.54
C CYS A 12 -18.28 32.61 -20.31
N PHE A 13 -17.69 33.14 -21.38
CA PHE A 13 -16.73 32.38 -22.19
C PHE A 13 -15.29 32.41 -21.64
N ILE A 14 -14.95 33.39 -20.80
CA ILE A 14 -13.60 33.48 -20.19
C ILE A 14 -13.48 32.64 -18.91
N PHE A 15 -14.60 32.30 -18.26
CA PHE A 15 -14.58 31.41 -17.09
C PHE A 15 -14.63 29.91 -17.44
N LEU A 16 -14.83 29.54 -18.71
CA LEU A 16 -14.95 28.13 -19.13
C LEU A 16 -13.63 27.50 -19.63
N THR A 17 -12.51 28.24 -19.66
CA THR A 17 -11.24 27.73 -20.22
C THR A 17 -10.12 27.53 -19.20
N LEU A 18 -10.42 27.53 -17.90
CA LEU A 18 -9.43 27.40 -16.82
C LEU A 18 -9.46 26.07 -16.04
N LEU A 19 -10.22 25.08 -16.52
CA LEU A 19 -10.29 23.74 -15.92
C LEU A 19 -9.90 22.64 -16.91
N VAL A 20 -8.94 22.91 -17.80
CA VAL A 20 -8.09 21.81 -18.29
C VAL A 20 -6.91 21.73 -17.35
N GLY A 21 -7.21 21.32 -16.11
CA GLY A 21 -6.18 20.78 -15.24
C GLY A 21 -5.62 19.56 -15.96
N ILE A 22 -4.33 19.60 -16.25
CA ILE A 22 -3.60 18.46 -16.81
C ILE A 22 -3.82 17.33 -15.81
N ILE A 23 -4.66 16.35 -16.14
CA ILE A 23 -4.71 15.10 -15.40
C ILE A 23 -3.43 14.39 -15.80
N GLU A 24 -2.31 14.79 -15.19
CA GLU A 24 -1.15 13.90 -15.13
C GLU A 24 -1.62 12.71 -14.32
N GLY A 25 -1.97 11.62 -15.02
CA GLY A 25 -2.14 10.32 -14.40
C GLY A 25 -0.92 10.10 -13.52
N ALA A 26 -1.12 10.05 -12.21
CA ALA A 26 -0.04 10.08 -11.24
C ALA A 26 0.69 8.75 -11.28
N SER A 27 1.60 8.59 -12.25
CA SER A 27 2.49 7.44 -12.34
C SER A 27 3.21 7.23 -11.01
N ILE A 28 3.39 5.96 -10.63
CA ILE A 28 4.20 5.61 -9.48
C ILE A 28 5.57 6.29 -9.63
N PRO A 29 6.05 7.03 -8.61
CA PRO A 29 7.33 7.71 -8.72
C PRO A 29 8.47 6.68 -8.75
N ASP A 30 9.38 6.85 -9.70
CA ASP A 30 10.56 6.01 -9.84
C ASP A 30 11.48 6.07 -8.62
N THR A 31 11.39 7.15 -7.84
CA THR A 31 12.16 7.35 -6.61
C THR A 31 11.26 7.77 -5.45
N VAL A 32 11.45 7.14 -4.29
CA VAL A 32 10.75 7.48 -3.03
C VAL A 32 11.72 7.58 -1.87
N LYS A 33 11.42 8.42 -0.89
CA LYS A 33 12.19 8.51 0.35
C LYS A 33 11.44 7.82 1.48
N ILE A 34 12.07 6.81 2.08
CA ILE A 34 11.42 5.94 3.06
C ILE A 34 12.04 6.15 4.43
N ILE A 35 11.18 6.35 5.42
CA ILE A 35 11.55 6.58 6.80
C ILE A 35 10.88 5.53 7.70
N THR A 36 11.56 5.18 8.79
CA THR A 36 10.99 4.37 9.86
C THR A 36 10.43 5.28 10.94
N GLU A 37 9.20 4.99 11.35
CA GLU A 37 8.58 5.63 12.51
C GLU A 37 9.28 5.19 13.79
N LYS A 38 9.33 6.08 14.78
CA LYS A 38 10.16 5.87 15.95
C LYS A 38 9.65 4.70 16.80
N GLY A 39 10.44 3.62 16.84
CA GLY A 39 10.34 2.54 17.83
C GLY A 39 9.60 1.30 17.36
N ILE A 40 9.73 0.24 18.16
CA ILE A 40 9.07 -1.05 17.92
C ILE A 40 7.55 -0.87 18.05
N LEU A 41 6.82 -1.24 17.01
CA LEU A 41 5.37 -1.19 16.95
C LEU A 41 4.74 -2.31 17.79
N TYR A 42 5.11 -3.55 17.49
CA TYR A 42 4.75 -4.76 18.21
C TYR A 42 5.86 -5.79 18.07
N LYS A 43 5.78 -6.85 18.88
CA LYS A 43 6.68 -8.00 18.82
C LYS A 43 5.95 -9.32 19.00
N VAL A 44 6.49 -10.35 18.37
CA VAL A 44 6.15 -11.77 18.61
C VAL A 44 7.45 -12.55 18.69
N GLN A 45 7.39 -13.79 19.15
CA GLN A 45 8.55 -14.67 19.27
C GLN A 45 8.43 -15.83 18.27
N TYR A 46 9.52 -16.15 17.59
CA TYR A 46 9.67 -17.39 16.85
C TYR A 46 10.87 -18.14 17.43
N ASP A 47 10.64 -19.36 17.90
CA ASP A 47 11.60 -20.13 18.69
C ASP A 47 12.19 -19.33 19.87
N ASN A 48 13.46 -18.95 19.79
CA ASN A 48 14.21 -18.30 20.86
C ASN A 48 14.57 -16.85 20.55
N PHE A 49 13.98 -16.23 19.52
CA PHE A 49 14.24 -14.84 19.16
C PHE A 49 12.97 -14.04 18.90
N ASP A 50 13.08 -12.74 19.14
CA ASP A 50 11.99 -11.78 18.96
C ASP A 50 11.95 -11.30 17.51
N LEU A 51 10.76 -11.36 16.90
CA LEU A 51 10.42 -10.70 15.65
C LEU A 51 9.83 -9.33 16.00
N ASN A 52 10.66 -8.29 15.92
CA ASN A 52 10.29 -6.91 16.21
C ASN A 52 9.98 -6.18 14.90
N VAL A 53 8.82 -5.54 14.83
CA VAL A 53 8.43 -4.74 13.66
C VAL A 53 8.45 -3.27 14.00
N GLU A 54 9.12 -2.48 13.19
CA GLU A 54 8.99 -1.02 13.13
C GLU A 54 8.14 -0.63 11.93
N LYS A 55 7.33 0.43 12.07
CA LYS A 55 6.45 0.88 10.98
C LYS A 55 7.25 1.78 10.02
N ILE A 56 7.19 1.49 8.73
CA ILE A 56 7.84 2.30 7.70
C ILE A 56 6.82 3.00 6.81
N LYS A 57 7.22 4.16 6.27
CA LYS A 57 6.39 4.93 5.35
C LYS A 57 7.23 5.70 4.33
N ILE A 58 6.58 6.08 3.24
CA ILE A 58 7.12 7.09 2.34
C ILE A 58 6.86 8.47 2.95
N GLU A 59 7.88 9.32 2.95
CA GLU A 59 7.77 10.69 3.47
C GLU A 59 6.66 11.47 2.72
N GLY A 60 5.67 11.96 3.46
CA GLY A 60 4.56 12.75 2.91
C GLY A 60 3.49 11.96 2.15
N ARG A 61 3.48 10.61 2.22
CA ARG A 61 2.46 9.78 1.57
C ARG A 61 1.84 8.77 2.55
N ASN A 62 0.64 8.30 2.20
CA ASN A 62 -0.16 7.38 3.00
C ASN A 62 -0.15 5.93 2.45
N ASP A 63 0.74 5.62 1.51
CA ASP A 63 0.92 4.26 1.01
C ASP A 63 1.40 3.33 2.15
N VAL A 64 0.99 2.06 2.09
CA VAL A 64 1.43 1.06 3.06
C VAL A 64 2.69 0.39 2.54
N VAL A 65 3.75 0.41 3.36
CA VAL A 65 5.07 -0.10 3.00
C VAL A 65 5.48 -1.23 3.92
N TYR A 66 5.94 -2.35 3.36
CA TYR A 66 6.47 -3.48 4.12
C TYR A 66 7.91 -3.78 3.77
N CYS A 67 8.64 -4.28 4.74
CA CYS A 67 9.99 -4.79 4.63
C CYS A 67 10.00 -6.24 4.14
N LEU A 68 10.99 -6.62 3.32
CA LEU A 68 11.12 -8.00 2.83
C LEU A 68 12.19 -8.82 3.56
N GLU A 69 13.18 -8.18 4.20
CA GLU A 69 14.41 -8.87 4.60
C GLU A 69 14.73 -8.69 6.10
N ILE A 70 14.27 -9.61 6.96
CA ILE A 70 14.34 -9.42 8.42
C ILE A 70 15.76 -9.20 8.97
N ASN A 71 16.78 -9.71 8.29
CA ASN A 71 18.19 -9.66 8.73
C ASN A 71 18.92 -8.35 8.34
N LYS A 72 18.25 -7.43 7.65
CA LYS A 72 18.84 -6.14 7.22
C LYS A 72 18.27 -4.96 8.00
N LYS A 73 18.93 -3.81 7.89
CA LYS A 73 18.53 -2.61 8.61
C LYS A 73 17.23 -2.04 8.06
N TYR A 74 16.40 -1.54 8.96
CA TYR A 74 15.26 -0.72 8.61
C TYR A 74 15.68 0.53 7.82
N PRO A 75 14.87 1.01 6.87
CA PRO A 75 15.04 2.30 6.22
C PRO A 75 15.14 3.44 7.25
N SER A 76 15.89 4.49 6.95
CA SER A 76 16.17 5.59 7.90
C SER A 76 16.22 6.96 7.22
N GLY A 77 15.61 7.08 6.04
CA GLY A 77 15.60 8.29 5.21
C GLY A 77 16.37 8.18 3.90
N GLN A 78 16.81 6.98 3.51
CA GLN A 78 17.41 6.72 2.21
C GLN A 78 16.40 6.95 1.06
N ASN A 79 16.94 7.25 -0.13
CA ASN A 79 16.19 7.19 -1.38
C ASN A 79 16.16 5.75 -1.89
N PHE A 80 14.99 5.34 -2.36
CA PHE A 80 14.74 4.04 -2.95
C PHE A 80 14.31 4.22 -4.39
N LEU A 81 14.79 3.35 -5.27
CA LEU A 81 14.46 3.29 -6.68
C LEU A 81 13.52 2.12 -6.93
N LEU A 82 12.60 2.30 -7.89
CA LEU A 82 11.73 1.23 -8.36
C LEU A 82 12.58 0.05 -8.85
N ASN A 83 12.34 -1.12 -8.27
CA ASN A 83 13.06 -2.37 -8.56
C ASN A 83 12.16 -3.46 -9.16
N GLY A 84 10.96 -3.12 -9.60
CA GLY A 84 10.06 -4.01 -10.33
C GLY A 84 8.78 -4.37 -9.57
N VAL A 85 8.32 -5.59 -9.75
CA VAL A 85 7.08 -6.14 -9.17
C VAL A 85 7.40 -7.33 -8.27
N SER A 86 6.55 -7.54 -7.28
CA SER A 86 6.69 -8.63 -6.31
C SER A 86 6.34 -10.00 -6.88
N SER A 87 6.83 -11.06 -6.24
CA SER A 87 6.49 -12.43 -6.60
C SER A 87 4.99 -12.72 -6.42
N GLU A 88 4.48 -13.76 -7.07
CA GLU A 88 3.08 -14.20 -6.90
C GLU A 88 2.77 -14.54 -5.44
N GLN A 89 3.70 -15.22 -4.75
CA GLN A 89 3.51 -15.60 -3.35
C GLN A 89 3.40 -14.38 -2.42
N ILE A 90 4.23 -13.35 -2.64
CA ILE A 90 4.12 -12.10 -1.90
C ILE A 90 2.81 -11.38 -2.23
N ASN A 91 2.40 -11.36 -3.50
CA ASN A 91 1.10 -10.81 -3.87
C ASN A 91 -0.07 -11.54 -3.19
N ASN A 92 0.00 -12.86 -3.04
CA ASN A 92 -1.04 -13.60 -2.30
C ASN A 92 -1.08 -13.22 -0.81
N ILE A 93 0.08 -12.99 -0.17
CA ILE A 93 0.15 -12.46 1.20
C ILE A 93 -0.47 -11.06 1.27
N LEU A 94 -0.12 -10.17 0.34
CA LEU A 94 -0.69 -8.83 0.29
C LEU A 94 -2.21 -8.84 0.09
N GLY A 95 -2.73 -9.72 -0.78
CA GLY A 95 -4.15 -9.89 -1.02
C GLY A 95 -4.90 -10.43 0.20
N ALA A 96 -4.28 -11.33 0.98
CA ALA A 96 -4.85 -11.86 2.20
C ALA A 96 -4.64 -10.97 3.43
N GLY A 97 -3.78 -9.95 3.34
CA GLY A 97 -3.38 -9.08 4.45
C GLY A 97 -3.84 -7.64 4.30
N TYR A 98 -3.34 -6.78 5.17
CA TYR A 98 -3.58 -5.34 5.12
C TYR A 98 -2.69 -4.69 4.05
N PRO A 99 -3.19 -3.77 3.21
CA PRO A 99 -4.52 -3.16 3.30
C PRO A 99 -5.61 -3.71 2.37
N ASN A 100 -5.36 -4.80 1.63
CA ASN A 100 -6.42 -5.43 0.82
C ASN A 100 -7.58 -5.91 1.69
N ARG A 101 -7.27 -6.42 2.88
CA ARG A 101 -8.23 -6.73 3.93
C ARG A 101 -8.19 -5.66 5.01
N SER A 102 -9.38 -5.20 5.41
CA SER A 102 -9.57 -4.22 6.46
C SER A 102 -9.25 -4.80 7.85
N VAL A 103 -9.07 -3.90 8.83
CA VAL A 103 -8.89 -4.24 10.25
C VAL A 103 -10.01 -5.15 10.77
N ALA A 104 -11.26 -4.85 10.40
CA ALA A 104 -12.43 -5.62 10.84
C ALA A 104 -12.46 -7.02 10.21
N GLU A 105 -12.14 -7.14 8.92
CA GLU A 105 -12.07 -8.44 8.23
C GLU A 105 -10.98 -9.36 8.79
N LEU A 106 -9.89 -8.77 9.30
CA LEU A 106 -8.81 -9.49 9.98
C LEU A 106 -9.11 -9.74 11.48
N ASN A 107 -10.26 -9.30 11.99
CA ASN A 107 -10.65 -9.40 13.40
C ASN A 107 -9.61 -8.77 14.36
N LEU A 108 -9.08 -7.60 13.97
CA LEU A 108 -8.09 -6.84 14.74
C LEU A 108 -8.69 -5.53 15.27
N ASP A 109 -8.00 -4.89 16.21
CA ASP A 109 -8.53 -3.70 16.87
C ASP A 109 -8.14 -2.39 16.18
N ASN A 110 -7.04 -2.37 15.42
CA ASN A 110 -6.53 -1.18 14.74
C ASN A 110 -5.58 -1.52 13.58
N GLU A 111 -5.27 -0.50 12.77
CA GLU A 111 -4.39 -0.62 11.60
C GLU A 111 -2.97 -1.03 11.95
N ASN A 112 -2.44 -0.66 13.13
CA ASN A 112 -1.10 -1.04 13.53
C ASN A 112 -1.00 -2.55 13.81
N GLN A 113 -2.04 -3.16 14.38
CA GLN A 113 -2.11 -4.62 14.53
C GLN A 113 -2.20 -5.31 13.16
N ALA A 114 -2.98 -4.76 12.22
CA ALA A 114 -3.16 -5.32 10.88
C ALA A 114 -1.88 -5.23 10.04
N TYR A 115 -1.22 -4.07 10.08
CA TYR A 115 0.11 -3.86 9.53
C TYR A 115 1.11 -4.86 10.09
N PHE A 116 1.17 -4.98 11.41
CA PHE A 116 2.08 -5.91 12.08
C PHE A 116 1.85 -7.36 11.66
N ALA A 117 0.61 -7.83 11.70
CA ALA A 117 0.29 -9.20 11.33
C ALA A 117 0.68 -9.52 9.88
N THR A 118 0.46 -8.57 8.97
CA THR A 118 0.85 -8.69 7.56
C THR A 118 2.37 -8.70 7.40
N GLN A 119 3.10 -7.84 8.09
CA GLN A 119 4.58 -7.81 8.07
C GLN A 119 5.19 -9.13 8.54
N ILE A 120 4.65 -9.71 9.62
CA ILE A 120 5.11 -11.02 10.11
C ILE A 120 4.78 -12.13 9.10
N ALA A 121 3.61 -12.10 8.45
CA ALA A 121 3.25 -13.08 7.44
C ALA A 121 4.18 -13.00 6.21
N ILE A 122 4.59 -11.80 5.80
CA ILE A 122 5.61 -11.59 4.74
C ILE A 122 6.92 -12.25 5.14
N TRP A 123 7.46 -11.94 6.33
CA TRP A 123 8.71 -12.56 6.77
C TRP A 123 8.59 -14.07 6.98
N SER A 124 7.42 -14.56 7.38
CA SER A 124 7.20 -16.00 7.52
C SER A 124 7.27 -16.71 6.17
N LEU A 125 6.80 -16.08 5.10
CA LEU A 125 6.95 -16.59 3.73
C LEU A 125 8.41 -16.55 3.27
N GLU A 126 9.08 -15.40 3.41
CA GLU A 126 10.46 -15.20 2.93
C GLU A 126 11.47 -16.10 3.67
N GLU A 127 11.33 -16.24 4.99
CA GLU A 127 12.27 -17.00 5.83
C GLU A 127 11.83 -18.47 6.05
N GLY A 128 10.62 -18.84 5.59
CA GLY A 128 10.07 -20.18 5.79
C GLY A 128 9.69 -20.48 7.24
N TYR A 129 9.25 -19.48 8.01
CA TYR A 129 8.80 -19.67 9.38
C TYR A 129 7.43 -20.38 9.43
N ASP A 130 7.31 -21.36 10.34
CA ASP A 130 6.02 -21.97 10.64
C ASP A 130 5.19 -21.03 11.53
N VAL A 131 4.18 -20.39 10.94
CA VAL A 131 3.28 -19.46 11.64
C VAL A 131 2.58 -20.04 12.86
N ASN A 132 2.47 -21.37 12.98
CA ASN A 132 1.90 -22.02 14.16
C ASN A 132 2.85 -22.03 15.36
N ARG A 133 4.16 -21.87 15.13
CA ARG A 133 5.19 -21.78 16.18
C ARG A 133 5.41 -20.36 16.69
N ILE A 134 4.78 -19.36 16.06
CA ILE A 134 4.83 -17.97 16.52
C ILE A 134 4.04 -17.82 17.82
N LYS A 135 4.67 -17.19 18.82
CA LYS A 135 4.13 -16.95 20.16
C LYS A 135 4.06 -15.45 20.44
N GLY A 136 3.14 -15.05 21.31
CA GLY A 136 2.99 -13.65 21.71
C GLY A 136 1.80 -13.48 22.66
N ASP A 137 1.69 -12.29 23.24
CA ASP A 137 0.70 -12.04 24.30
C ASP A 137 -0.70 -11.73 23.76
N ASN A 138 -0.81 -11.29 22.50
CA ASN A 138 -2.10 -10.93 21.90
C ASN A 138 -2.61 -12.06 20.97
N PRO A 139 -3.63 -12.84 21.40
CA PRO A 139 -4.12 -13.96 20.61
C PRO A 139 -4.77 -13.54 19.29
N LYS A 140 -5.37 -12.33 19.20
CA LYS A 140 -5.96 -11.84 17.94
C LYS A 140 -4.89 -11.63 16.87
N ILE A 141 -3.74 -11.06 17.26
CA ILE A 141 -2.60 -10.86 16.36
C ILE A 141 -2.05 -12.20 15.89
N LEU A 142 -1.86 -13.17 16.80
CA LEU A 142 -1.37 -14.50 16.43
C LEU A 142 -2.30 -15.20 15.43
N GLU A 143 -3.61 -15.10 15.66
CA GLU A 143 -4.59 -15.69 14.76
C GLU A 143 -4.62 -14.99 13.39
N ALA A 144 -4.51 -13.66 13.37
CA ALA A 144 -4.41 -12.90 12.13
C ALA A 144 -3.16 -13.28 11.31
N ILE A 145 -1.99 -13.43 11.95
CA ILE A 145 -0.76 -13.89 11.27
C ILE A 145 -0.99 -15.24 10.58
N ARG A 146 -1.54 -16.22 11.31
CA ARG A 146 -1.85 -17.55 10.76
C ARG A 146 -2.88 -17.48 9.63
N THR A 147 -3.92 -16.68 9.81
CA THR A 147 -5.00 -16.52 8.83
C THR A 147 -4.47 -15.92 7.53
N ILE A 148 -3.71 -14.83 7.61
CA ILE A 148 -3.13 -14.15 6.43
C ILE A 148 -2.23 -15.13 5.66
N TYR A 149 -1.32 -15.80 6.37
CA TYR A 149 -0.40 -16.75 5.75
C TYR A 149 -1.14 -17.92 5.09
N ASN A 150 -2.05 -18.58 5.82
CA ASN A 150 -2.77 -19.74 5.31
C ASN A 150 -3.73 -19.37 4.16
N ASP A 151 -4.42 -18.23 4.26
CA ASP A 151 -5.29 -17.75 3.19
C ASP A 151 -4.48 -17.41 1.92
N ALA A 152 -3.25 -16.91 2.06
CA ALA A 152 -2.33 -16.67 0.95
C ALA A 152 -1.82 -17.96 0.30
N ILE A 153 -1.42 -18.96 1.10
CA ILE A 153 -1.02 -20.28 0.58
C ILE A 153 -2.17 -20.94 -0.19
N ASN A 154 -3.40 -20.75 0.29
CA ASN A 154 -4.61 -21.25 -0.38
C ASN A 154 -5.14 -20.32 -1.48
N GLN A 155 -4.44 -19.22 -1.79
CA GLN A 155 -4.79 -18.26 -2.84
C GLN A 155 -6.23 -17.73 -2.75
N LYS A 156 -6.73 -17.58 -1.53
CA LYS A 156 -8.15 -17.26 -1.27
C LYS A 156 -8.53 -15.84 -1.69
N TYR A 157 -7.57 -14.92 -1.67
CA TYR A 157 -7.75 -13.52 -2.02
C TYR A 157 -6.79 -13.12 -3.12
N LYS A 158 -7.24 -12.24 -4.00
CA LYS A 158 -6.38 -11.58 -5.00
C LYS A 158 -5.89 -10.25 -4.45
N ASN A 159 -4.64 -9.91 -4.71
CA ASN A 159 -4.17 -8.55 -4.49
C ASN A 159 -4.81 -7.63 -5.52
N ILE A 160 -5.67 -6.72 -5.07
CA ILE A 160 -6.30 -5.70 -5.90
C ILE A 160 -5.56 -4.36 -5.81
N ILE A 161 -4.70 -4.19 -4.80
CA ILE A 161 -3.90 -2.99 -4.63
C ILE A 161 -2.58 -3.16 -5.37
N GLN A 162 -2.26 -2.21 -6.25
CA GLN A 162 -1.01 -2.26 -6.99
C GLN A 162 0.18 -2.20 -6.04
N SER A 163 1.09 -3.17 -6.18
CA SER A 163 2.31 -3.27 -5.38
C SER A 163 3.56 -3.19 -6.25
N LYS A 164 4.59 -2.48 -5.76
CA LYS A 164 5.89 -2.34 -6.43
C LYS A 164 7.04 -2.53 -5.46
N LEU A 165 8.12 -3.11 -5.96
CA LEU A 165 9.36 -3.30 -5.21
C LEU A 165 10.23 -2.05 -5.31
N TYR A 166 10.91 -1.74 -4.22
CA TYR A 166 11.79 -0.59 -4.11
C TYR A 166 13.05 -0.97 -3.35
N LYS A 167 14.21 -0.60 -3.91
CA LYS A 167 15.51 -0.88 -3.32
C LYS A 167 16.37 0.37 -3.26
N THR A 168 17.20 0.48 -2.24
CA THR A 168 18.19 1.55 -2.09
C THR A 168 19.59 1.04 -2.50
N SER A 169 20.50 1.96 -2.79
CA SER A 169 21.90 1.62 -3.13
C SER A 169 22.69 1.10 -1.93
N ASP A 170 22.24 1.36 -0.69
CA ASP A 170 22.79 0.76 0.52
C ASP A 170 22.25 -0.68 0.68
N GLU A 171 23.05 -1.66 0.29
CA GLU A 171 22.68 -3.08 0.34
C GLU A 171 22.46 -3.62 1.77
N SER A 172 22.87 -2.87 2.80
CA SER A 172 22.62 -3.23 4.21
C SER A 172 21.20 -2.88 4.67
N VAL A 173 20.44 -2.13 3.87
CA VAL A 173 19.06 -1.74 4.13
C VAL A 173 18.10 -2.68 3.38
N GLN A 174 16.98 -2.97 4.03
CA GLN A 174 15.93 -3.86 3.50
C GLN A 174 15.36 -3.35 2.18
N GLU A 175 15.18 -4.26 1.21
CA GLU A 175 14.22 -4.05 0.13
C GLU A 175 12.80 -3.94 0.71
N VAL A 176 11.97 -3.11 0.08
CA VAL A 176 10.61 -2.88 0.53
C VAL A 176 9.61 -3.04 -0.61
N ILE A 177 8.37 -3.31 -0.21
CA ILE A 177 7.22 -3.31 -1.09
C ILE A 177 6.27 -2.18 -0.72
N VAL A 178 5.83 -1.43 -1.72
CA VAL A 178 4.91 -0.29 -1.57
C VAL A 178 3.56 -0.67 -2.16
N ASN A 179 2.49 -0.58 -1.37
CA ASN A 179 1.11 -0.73 -1.80
C ASN A 179 0.50 0.65 -2.07
N SER A 180 0.25 0.97 -3.35
CA SER A 180 -0.19 2.30 -3.78
C SER A 180 -1.70 2.35 -4.00
N TYR A 181 -2.38 3.27 -3.30
CA TYR A 181 -3.82 3.52 -3.47
C TYR A 181 -4.14 4.48 -4.63
N ARG A 182 -3.14 5.15 -5.22
CA ARG A 182 -3.38 6.19 -6.23
C ARG A 182 -4.00 5.66 -7.50
N ASP A 183 -3.65 4.43 -7.87
CA ASP A 183 -4.06 3.85 -9.13
C ASP A 183 -5.54 3.43 -9.07
N LEU A 184 -6.00 2.84 -7.95
CA LEU A 184 -7.43 2.54 -7.73
C LEU A 184 -8.31 3.79 -7.82
N MET A 185 -7.88 4.87 -7.18
CA MET A 185 -8.60 6.15 -7.21
C MET A 185 -8.58 6.80 -8.59
N SER A 186 -7.54 6.55 -9.39
CA SER A 186 -7.45 7.04 -10.77
C SER A 186 -8.26 6.19 -11.76
N GLU A 187 -8.34 4.89 -11.54
CA GLU A 187 -9.15 3.94 -12.32
C GLU A 187 -10.65 4.15 -12.04
N GLU A 188 -11.07 4.22 -10.78
CA GLU A 188 -12.46 4.55 -10.41
C GLU A 188 -12.89 5.90 -10.97
N LYS A 189 -12.00 6.89 -10.92
CA LYS A 189 -12.26 8.21 -11.51
C LYS A 189 -12.41 8.12 -13.03
N ALA A 190 -11.52 7.41 -13.72
CA ALA A 190 -11.60 7.22 -15.17
C ALA A 190 -12.86 6.45 -15.60
N GLU A 191 -13.28 5.44 -14.84
CA GLU A 191 -14.50 4.66 -15.09
C GLU A 191 -15.75 5.53 -14.89
N SER A 192 -15.80 6.33 -13.82
CA SER A 192 -16.90 7.27 -13.57
C SER A 192 -17.04 8.35 -14.65
N GLU A 193 -15.92 8.86 -15.19
CA GLU A 193 -15.92 9.84 -16.28
C GLU A 193 -16.34 9.20 -17.62
N GLN A 194 -16.12 7.90 -17.82
CA GLN A 194 -16.59 7.17 -19.01
C GLN A 194 -18.09 6.88 -18.99
N GLU A 195 -18.68 6.58 -17.82
CA GLU A 195 -20.13 6.40 -17.68
C GLU A 195 -20.90 7.72 -17.90
N GLU A 196 -20.36 8.86 -17.48
CA GLU A 196 -20.97 10.18 -17.70
C GLU A 196 -21.01 10.56 -19.19
N TYR A 197 -20.11 10.02 -20.01
CA TYR A 197 -20.02 10.29 -21.45
C TYR A 197 -20.54 9.15 -22.34
N ALA A 198 -21.21 8.14 -21.78
CA ALA A 198 -21.81 7.08 -22.60
C ALA A 198 -22.72 7.69 -23.69
N PRO A 199 -22.54 7.35 -24.98
CA PRO A 199 -23.25 8.00 -26.07
C PRO A 199 -24.75 7.79 -25.87
N GLN A 200 -25.49 8.90 -25.77
CA GLN A 200 -26.95 8.89 -25.88
C GLN A 200 -27.28 8.36 -27.28
N GLU A 201 -27.75 7.11 -27.37
CA GLU A 201 -28.18 6.53 -28.63
C GLU A 201 -29.22 7.45 -29.29
N GLY A 202 -28.95 7.83 -30.54
CA GLY A 202 -29.78 8.72 -31.35
C GLY A 202 -30.96 8.02 -32.00
#